data_AF-A0A918T0L1-F1
#
_entry.id   AF-A0A918T0L1-F1
#
_cell.length_a   1.000
_cell.length_b   1.000
_cell.length_c   1.000
_cell.angle_alpha   90.00
_cell.angle_beta   90.00
_cell.angle_gamma   90.00
#
_symmetry.space_group_name_H-M   'P 1'
#
loop_
_entity.id
_entity.type
_entity.pdbx_description
1 polymer ?
#
loop_
_entity_poly.entity_id
_entity_poly.type
_entity_poly.pdbx_seq_one_letter_code
_entity_poly.pdbx_strand_id
1 'polypeptide(L)'
;MARAGAIGLLRSSHHRAAAAGLKLHAVRTPIGGALVCSPTGPGGERDALSTELPMRFVVPPDHPCLPGHFPGRPLVPGVVILDAVLAAIEAQHGTLPALRLPQVKFMQPLLPGEAADIALEHAVDAPRWRFRVQRGDTLLASGEIVAEAAP
;
A
#
# COMPACT_ATOMS: atom_id res chain seq x y z
N MET A 1 6.00 6.28 -57.89
CA MET A 1 4.96 5.31 -57.48
C MET A 1 5.40 4.64 -56.17
N ALA A 2 4.48 4.56 -55.19
CA ALA A 2 4.45 3.78 -53.92
C ALA A 2 5.65 3.91 -52.93
N ARG A 3 5.53 4.46 -51.71
CA ARG A 3 4.76 4.12 -50.47
C ARG A 3 5.44 3.12 -49.50
N ALA A 4 5.69 3.65 -48.29
CA ALA A 4 5.41 3.10 -46.94
C ALA A 4 6.18 1.90 -46.37
N GLY A 5 6.54 2.01 -45.08
CA GLY A 5 6.84 0.87 -44.21
C GLY A 5 7.67 1.21 -42.97
N ALA A 6 7.01 1.51 -41.86
CA ALA A 6 7.58 1.79 -40.54
C ALA A 6 7.73 0.50 -39.68
N ILE A 7 8.17 0.70 -38.42
CA ILE A 7 8.04 -0.21 -37.23
C ILE A 7 9.23 -1.18 -37.10
N GLY A 8 10.00 -1.27 -36.02
CA GLY A 8 9.82 -0.87 -34.64
C GLY A 8 10.15 -2.08 -33.76
N LEU A 9 11.20 -2.01 -32.93
CA LEU A 9 11.28 -2.83 -31.72
C LEU A 9 12.18 -2.14 -30.69
N LEU A 10 11.53 -1.33 -29.86
CA LEU A 10 12.09 -0.71 -28.67
C LEU A 10 12.37 -1.82 -27.66
N ARG A 11 13.65 -2.05 -27.31
CA ARG A 11 14.04 -3.01 -26.29
C ARG A 11 13.55 -2.53 -24.93
N SER A 12 12.77 -3.36 -24.26
CA SER A 12 12.30 -3.18 -22.88
C SER A 12 13.49 -3.02 -21.93
N SER A 13 13.64 -1.81 -21.38
CA SER A 13 14.53 -1.55 -20.24
C SER A 13 13.89 -2.14 -18.99
N HIS A 14 14.47 -3.23 -18.49
CA HIS A 14 14.23 -3.67 -17.12
C HIS A 14 14.90 -2.68 -16.16
N HIS A 15 14.15 -1.67 -15.70
CA HIS A 15 14.58 -0.87 -14.56
C HIS A 15 14.47 -1.71 -13.28
N ARG A 16 15.62 -2.28 -12.85
CA ARG A 16 15.82 -2.68 -11.44
C ARG A 16 15.81 -1.41 -10.60
N ALA A 17 14.69 -1.13 -9.94
CA ALA A 17 14.68 -0.21 -8.80
C ALA A 17 15.44 -0.87 -7.64
N ALA A 18 16.59 -0.31 -7.28
CA ALA A 18 17.32 -0.70 -6.09
C ALA A 18 16.51 -0.28 -4.85
N ALA A 19 16.16 -1.25 -4.00
CA ALA A 19 15.47 -1.01 -2.74
C ALA A 19 16.48 -0.51 -1.69
N ALA A 20 16.61 0.82 -1.56
CA ALA A 20 17.18 1.41 -0.36
C ALA A 20 16.08 1.45 0.70
N GLY A 21 16.26 0.71 1.80
CA GLY A 21 15.24 0.59 2.85
C GLY A 21 14.91 1.93 3.49
N LEU A 22 13.64 2.33 3.47
CA LEU A 22 13.16 3.54 4.13
C LEU A 22 13.04 3.26 5.64
N LYS A 23 13.66 4.12 6.47
CA LYS A 23 13.41 4.15 7.92
C LYS A 23 12.29 5.15 8.20
N LEU A 24 11.17 4.69 8.74
CA LEU A 24 10.10 5.56 9.23
C LEU A 24 10.22 5.65 10.75
N HIS A 25 10.59 6.83 11.26
CA HIS A 25 10.34 7.14 12.66
C HIS A 25 8.83 7.36 12.80
N ALA A 26 8.19 6.72 13.79
CA ALA A 26 6.75 6.84 14.07
C ALA A 26 6.35 8.22 14.63
N VAL A 27 6.97 9.30 14.16
CA VAL A 27 6.51 10.67 14.40
C VAL A 27 5.40 10.93 13.38
N ARG A 28 4.17 10.60 13.77
CA ARG A 28 2.98 10.80 12.93
C ARG A 28 2.59 12.28 12.98
N THR A 29 2.88 13.03 11.93
CA THR A 29 2.06 14.21 11.61
C THR A 29 0.80 13.69 10.91
N PRO A 30 -0.41 13.97 11.41
CA PRO A 30 -1.61 13.59 10.70
C PRO A 30 -1.61 14.30 9.35
N ILE A 31 -1.54 13.51 8.26
CA ILE A 31 -1.94 14.02 6.96
C ILE A 31 -3.45 14.20 7.12
N GLY A 32 -3.91 15.43 7.32
CA GLY A 32 -5.34 15.71 7.60
C GLY A 32 -6.24 15.01 6.58
N GLY A 33 -7.41 14.55 7.01
CA GLY A 33 -8.34 13.78 6.17
C GLY A 33 -8.53 12.37 6.73
N ALA A 34 -9.77 11.99 7.01
CA ALA A 34 -10.08 10.68 7.56
C ALA A 34 -9.96 9.62 6.47
N LEU A 35 -8.96 8.74 6.61
CA LEU A 35 -8.98 7.44 5.94
C LEU A 35 -10.17 6.65 6.49
N VAL A 36 -11.12 6.27 5.62
CA VAL A 36 -12.25 5.45 6.06
C VAL A 36 -11.84 3.98 5.98
N CYS A 37 -11.48 3.40 7.12
CA CYS A 37 -11.27 1.96 7.27
C CYS A 37 -12.58 1.29 7.73
N SER A 38 -13.06 0.29 6.99
CA SER A 38 -14.23 -0.49 7.38
C SER A 38 -13.85 -1.97 7.55
N PRO A 39 -14.15 -2.62 8.69
CA PRO A 39 -14.03 -4.06 8.80
C PRO A 39 -15.14 -4.72 7.97
N THR A 40 -14.78 -5.62 7.06
CA THR A 40 -15.77 -6.43 6.33
C THR A 40 -16.02 -7.70 7.13
N GLY A 41 -17.26 -8.14 7.34
CA GLY A 41 -17.53 -9.50 7.83
C GLY A 41 -19.01 -9.81 8.10
N PRO A 42 -19.51 -11.01 7.74
CA PRO A 42 -20.60 -11.66 8.45
C PRO A 42 -20.04 -12.64 9.49
N GLY A 43 -20.64 -12.67 10.68
CA GLY A 43 -20.22 -13.56 11.76
C GLY A 43 -20.37 -15.04 11.40
N GLY A 44 -19.36 -15.85 11.72
CA GLY A 44 -19.34 -17.29 11.55
C GLY A 44 -18.08 -17.92 12.13
N GLU A 45 -18.23 -19.08 12.78
CA GLU A 45 -17.25 -19.84 13.55
C GLU A 45 -15.88 -20.06 12.89
N ARG A 46 -14.86 -20.13 13.75
CA ARG A 46 -13.43 -20.22 13.40
C ARG A 46 -13.05 -21.65 13.06
N ASP A 47 -12.61 -21.89 11.82
CA ASP A 47 -11.84 -23.07 11.43
C ASP A 47 -10.63 -22.67 10.56
N ALA A 48 -9.55 -23.46 10.66
CA ALA A 48 -8.17 -23.06 10.39
C ALA A 48 -7.81 -22.83 8.90
N LEU A 49 -7.88 -21.57 8.47
CA LEU A 49 -6.99 -20.91 7.51
C LEU A 49 -7.10 -19.42 7.84
N SER A 50 -6.04 -18.81 8.39
CA SER A 50 -5.99 -17.40 8.79
C SER A 50 -6.16 -16.47 7.58
N THR A 51 -7.38 -16.38 7.06
CA THR A 51 -7.79 -15.39 6.07
C THR A 51 -8.14 -14.16 6.87
N GLU A 52 -7.12 -13.39 7.23
CA GLU A 52 -7.32 -12.13 7.91
C GLU A 52 -8.20 -11.25 7.01
N LEU A 53 -9.34 -10.83 7.56
CA LEU A 53 -10.33 -10.04 6.84
C LEU A 53 -9.63 -8.84 6.20
N PRO A 54 -9.74 -8.66 4.86
CA PRO A 54 -9.02 -7.60 4.19
C PRO A 54 -9.50 -6.26 4.74
N MET A 55 -8.56 -5.49 5.28
CA MET A 55 -8.83 -4.15 5.75
C MET A 55 -8.93 -3.22 4.54
N ARG A 56 -10.13 -2.68 4.32
CA ARG A 56 -10.43 -1.85 3.14
C ARG A 56 -10.36 -0.37 3.48
N PHE A 57 -9.81 0.43 2.56
CA PHE A 57 -9.78 1.88 2.67
C PHE A 57 -10.15 2.59 1.36
N VAL A 58 -10.58 3.85 1.49
CA VAL A 58 -10.83 4.79 0.39
C VAL A 58 -10.21 6.15 0.76
N VAL A 59 -9.50 6.77 -0.18
CA VAL A 59 -9.09 8.18 -0.06
C VAL A 59 -10.11 9.03 -0.81
N PRO A 60 -10.91 9.86 -0.13
CA PRO A 60 -11.98 10.60 -0.78
C PRO A 60 -11.41 11.67 -1.74
N PRO A 61 -12.16 12.07 -2.80
CA PRO A 61 -11.68 13.02 -3.81
C PRO A 61 -11.29 14.42 -3.28
N ASP A 62 -11.76 14.79 -2.11
CA ASP A 62 -11.49 16.05 -1.41
C ASP A 62 -10.36 15.93 -0.36
N HIS A 63 -9.69 14.77 -0.27
CA HIS A 63 -8.59 14.57 0.68
C HIS A 63 -7.46 15.58 0.42
N PRO A 64 -6.94 16.28 1.45
CA PRO A 64 -5.95 17.35 1.28
C PRO A 64 -4.55 16.85 0.87
N CYS A 65 -4.39 15.55 0.65
CA CYS A 65 -3.15 14.99 0.08
C CYS A 65 -3.12 15.06 -1.46
N LEU A 66 -4.28 15.37 -2.08
CA LEU A 66 -4.47 15.36 -3.53
C LEU A 66 -4.14 16.69 -4.22
N PRO A 67 -4.43 17.88 -3.65
CA PRO A 67 -4.01 19.14 -4.25
C PRO A 67 -2.49 19.16 -4.50
N GLY A 68 -2.08 19.39 -5.74
CA GLY A 68 -0.66 19.35 -6.13
C GLY A 68 -0.10 17.97 -6.43
N HIS A 69 -0.88 16.88 -6.28
CA HIS A 69 -0.42 15.50 -6.48
C HIS A 69 -1.38 14.66 -7.36
N PHE A 70 -1.46 14.88 -8.67
CA PHE A 70 -0.82 15.92 -9.47
C PHE A 70 -1.89 16.88 -10.00
N PRO A 71 -1.58 18.17 -10.26
CA PRO A 71 -2.57 19.12 -10.76
C PRO A 71 -3.31 18.60 -12.00
N GLY A 72 -4.65 18.59 -11.96
CA GLY A 72 -5.52 18.11 -13.04
C GLY A 72 -5.58 16.59 -13.22
N ARG A 73 -4.71 15.81 -12.56
CA ARG A 73 -4.64 14.34 -12.64
C ARG A 73 -4.26 13.76 -11.27
N PRO A 74 -5.14 13.87 -10.27
CA PRO A 74 -4.82 13.44 -8.91
C PRO A 74 -4.66 11.93 -8.83
N LEU A 75 -3.68 11.48 -8.05
CA LEU A 75 -3.52 10.09 -7.65
C LEU A 75 -3.07 10.04 -6.20
N VAL A 76 -3.48 8.98 -5.50
CA VAL A 76 -3.18 8.82 -4.07
C VAL A 76 -1.67 8.66 -3.88
N PRO A 77 -1.02 9.50 -3.05
CA PRO A 77 0.40 9.36 -2.77
C PRO A 77 0.73 8.00 -2.15
N GLY A 78 1.87 7.42 -2.54
CA GLY A 78 2.31 6.13 -2.01
C GLY A 78 2.44 6.10 -0.49
N VAL A 79 2.81 7.23 0.13
CA VAL A 79 2.90 7.37 1.59
C VAL A 79 1.54 7.29 2.29
N VAL A 80 0.45 7.70 1.64
CA VAL A 80 -0.91 7.58 2.19
C VAL A 80 -1.37 6.12 2.15
N ILE A 81 -1.00 5.40 1.07
CA ILE A 81 -1.21 3.94 1.00
C ILE A 81 -0.43 3.23 2.12
N LEU A 82 0.82 3.63 2.36
CA LEU A 82 1.62 3.06 3.44
C LEU A 82 1.05 3.37 4.82
N ASP A 83 0.56 4.58 5.08
CA ASP A 83 -0.10 4.92 6.35
C ASP A 83 -1.34 4.05 6.58
N ALA A 84 -2.13 3.75 5.53
CA ALA A 84 -3.24 2.81 5.62
C ALA A 84 -2.78 1.38 5.99
N VAL A 85 -1.66 0.91 5.43
CA VAL A 85 -1.06 -0.38 5.79
C VAL A 85 -0.57 -0.39 7.24
N LEU A 86 0.05 0.70 7.70
CA LEU A 86 0.49 0.82 9.09
C LEU A 86 -0.68 0.83 10.07
N ALA A 87 -1.73 1.60 9.78
CA ALA A 87 -2.94 1.63 10.57
C ALA A 87 -3.62 0.24 10.62
N ALA A 88 -3.57 -0.51 9.53
CA ALA A 88 -4.06 -1.88 9.48
C ALA A 88 -3.25 -2.81 10.41
N ILE A 89 -1.92 -2.75 10.37
CA ILE A 89 -1.07 -3.52 11.28
C ILE A 89 -1.33 -3.10 12.74
N GLU A 90 -1.42 -1.80 13.02
CA GLU A 90 -1.70 -1.27 14.37
C GLU A 90 -3.06 -1.77 14.91
N ALA A 91 -4.08 -1.84 14.05
CA ALA A 91 -5.40 -2.35 14.44
C ALA A 91 -5.38 -3.82 14.86
N GLN A 92 -4.46 -4.63 14.32
CA GLN A 92 -4.32 -6.05 14.64
C GLN A 92 -3.32 -6.33 15.78
N HIS A 93 -2.27 -5.52 15.90
CA HIS A 93 -1.11 -5.81 16.76
C HIS A 93 -0.84 -4.74 17.83
N GLY A 94 -1.60 -3.65 17.85
CA GLY A 94 -1.37 -2.52 18.74
C GLY A 94 -0.31 -1.56 18.20
N THR A 95 0.05 -0.56 19.02
CA THR A 95 1.00 0.50 18.64
C THR A 95 2.34 -0.07 18.18
N LEU A 96 2.81 0.37 17.02
CA LEU A 96 4.06 -0.09 16.43
C LEU A 96 5.28 0.70 16.96
N PRO A 97 6.43 0.03 17.20
CA PRO A 97 7.68 0.70 17.49
C PRO A 97 8.29 1.30 16.21
N ALA A 98 9.57 1.69 16.22
CA ALA A 98 10.24 2.16 15.01
C ALA A 98 10.17 1.11 13.89
N LEU A 99 9.93 1.55 12.66
CA LEU A 99 9.71 0.65 11.51
C LEU A 99 10.74 0.87 10.42
N ARG A 100 11.10 -0.22 9.75
CA ARG A 100 11.82 -0.21 8.48
C ARG A 100 10.98 -0.84 7.39
N LEU A 101 11.09 -0.28 6.20
CA LEU A 101 10.46 -0.79 4.99
C LEU A 101 11.58 -1.26 4.05
N PRO A 102 12.10 -2.48 4.25
CA PRO A 102 13.20 -3.01 3.43
C PRO A 102 12.83 -3.07 1.94
N GLN A 103 11.54 -3.22 1.63
CA GLN A 103 11.05 -3.23 0.27
C GLN A 103 9.63 -2.68 0.19
N VAL A 104 9.40 -1.75 -0.73
CA VAL A 104 8.07 -1.31 -1.16
C VAL A 104 8.07 -1.20 -2.68
N LYS A 105 6.98 -1.67 -3.30
CA LYS A 105 6.77 -1.63 -4.74
C LYS A 105 5.36 -1.11 -5.03
N PHE A 106 5.26 -0.02 -5.78
CA PHE A 106 4.01 0.54 -6.31
C PHE A 106 3.88 0.16 -7.79
N MET A 107 2.94 -0.72 -8.10
CA MET A 107 2.79 -1.33 -9.43
C MET A 107 1.75 -0.62 -10.29
N GLN A 108 0.71 -0.08 -9.66
CA GLN A 108 -0.37 0.66 -10.32
C GLN A 108 -0.82 1.81 -9.41
N PRO A 109 -1.28 2.94 -9.99
CA PRO A 109 -1.82 4.03 -9.21
C PRO A 109 -3.17 3.66 -8.58
N LEU A 110 -3.41 4.22 -7.39
CA LEU A 110 -4.74 4.33 -6.79
C LEU A 110 -5.28 5.73 -7.09
N LEU A 111 -6.48 5.81 -7.65
CA LEU A 111 -7.15 7.08 -7.91
C LEU A 111 -8.03 7.49 -6.73
N PRO A 112 -8.33 8.80 -6.55
CA PRO A 112 -9.24 9.23 -5.51
C PRO A 112 -10.64 8.60 -5.67
N GLY A 113 -11.25 8.22 -4.55
CA GLY A 113 -12.54 7.54 -4.50
C GLY A 113 -12.50 6.05 -4.84
N GLU A 114 -11.38 5.51 -5.33
CA GLU A 114 -11.23 4.07 -5.50
C GLU A 114 -11.00 3.40 -4.14
N ALA A 115 -11.59 2.21 -3.99
CA ALA A 115 -11.36 1.38 -2.84
C ALA A 115 -10.16 0.45 -3.04
N ALA A 116 -9.41 0.27 -1.96
CA ALA A 116 -8.29 -0.63 -1.90
C ALA A 116 -8.40 -1.56 -0.68
N ASP A 117 -8.11 -2.84 -0.90
CA ASP A 117 -8.12 -3.90 0.10
C ASP A 117 -6.67 -4.21 0.50
N ILE A 118 -6.43 -4.30 1.81
CA ILE A 118 -5.12 -4.61 2.40
C ILE A 118 -5.14 -6.04 2.92
N ALA A 119 -4.19 -6.85 2.45
CA ALA A 119 -3.89 -8.17 2.98
C ALA A 119 -2.53 -8.13 3.70
N LEU A 120 -2.50 -8.68 4.92
CA LEU A 120 -1.31 -8.76 5.76
C LEU A 120 -0.97 -10.23 6.04
N GLU A 121 0.31 -10.53 6.00
CA GLU A 121 0.87 -11.81 6.44
C GLU A 121 1.92 -11.52 7.52
N HIS A 122 1.61 -11.82 8.78
CA HIS A 122 2.52 -11.67 9.91
C HIS A 122 3.42 -12.91 10.07
N ALA A 123 4.72 -12.71 10.29
CA ALA A 123 5.65 -13.79 10.61
C ALA A 123 5.48 -14.26 12.07
N VAL A 124 5.47 -15.58 12.30
CA VAL A 124 5.18 -16.16 13.63
C VAL A 124 6.20 -15.75 14.71
N ASP A 125 7.47 -15.59 14.35
CA ASP A 125 8.58 -15.38 15.31
C ASP A 125 9.36 -14.07 15.07
N ALA A 126 8.80 -13.14 14.30
CA ALA A 126 9.46 -11.87 14.01
C ALA A 126 8.44 -10.75 13.83
N PRO A 127 8.74 -9.51 14.25
CA PRO A 127 7.89 -8.36 14.00
C PRO A 127 8.03 -7.93 12.53
N ARG A 128 7.59 -8.79 11.62
CA ARG A 128 7.69 -8.63 10.16
C ARG A 128 6.35 -8.94 9.53
N TRP A 129 5.93 -8.06 8.63
CA TRP A 129 4.72 -8.20 7.85
C TRP A 129 5.05 -8.13 6.36
N ARG A 130 4.51 -9.05 5.58
CA ARG A 130 4.33 -8.86 4.14
C ARG A 130 2.96 -8.26 3.93
N PHE A 131 2.88 -7.24 3.07
CA PHE A 131 1.61 -6.62 2.72
C PHE A 131 1.35 -6.66 1.22
N ARG A 132 0.07 -6.75 0.86
CA ARG A 132 -0.45 -6.50 -0.48
C ARG A 132 -1.61 -5.51 -0.39
N VAL A 133 -1.64 -4.55 -1.29
CA VAL A 133 -2.74 -3.60 -1.48
C VAL A 133 -3.30 -3.78 -2.87
N GLN A 134 -4.60 -4.04 -2.98
CA GLN A 134 -5.25 -4.40 -4.24
C GLN A 134 -6.54 -3.60 -4.46
N ARG A 135 -6.90 -3.37 -5.73
CA ARG A 135 -8.23 -2.89 -6.15
C ARG A 135 -8.86 -4.00 -6.99
N GLY A 136 -9.83 -4.72 -6.42
CA GLY A 136 -10.25 -6.01 -6.98
C GLY A 136 -9.04 -6.93 -7.13
N ASP A 137 -8.83 -7.48 -8.32
CA ASP A 137 -7.69 -8.37 -8.59
C ASP A 137 -6.39 -7.62 -8.95
N THR A 138 -6.43 -6.29 -9.07
CA THR A 138 -5.27 -5.51 -9.50
C THR A 138 -4.36 -5.19 -8.32
N LEU A 139 -3.11 -5.66 -8.37
CA LEU A 139 -2.09 -5.31 -7.37
C LEU A 139 -1.65 -3.85 -7.53
N LEU A 140 -1.91 -3.03 -6.52
CA LEU A 140 -1.52 -1.63 -6.47
C LEU A 140 -0.15 -1.45 -5.82
N ALA A 141 0.04 -2.05 -4.64
CA ALA A 141 1.29 -1.99 -3.91
C ALA A 141 1.58 -3.30 -3.18
N SER A 142 2.86 -3.58 -2.94
CA SER A 142 3.30 -4.69 -2.08
C SER A 142 4.62 -4.37 -1.44
N GLY A 143 4.93 -5.06 -0.34
CA GLY A 143 6.19 -4.86 0.33
C GLY A 143 6.33 -5.63 1.63
N GLU A 144 7.37 -5.26 2.35
CA GLU A 144 7.70 -5.77 3.66
C GLU A 144 7.88 -4.63 4.64
N ILE A 145 7.35 -4.81 5.84
CA ILE A 145 7.54 -3.92 6.99
C ILE A 145 8.18 -4.76 8.09
N VAL A 146 9.19 -4.20 8.74
CA VAL A 146 9.89 -4.82 9.87
C VAL A 146 9.89 -3.81 11.00
N ALA A 147 9.38 -4.20 12.17
CA ALA A 147 9.57 -3.41 13.37
C ALA A 147 10.98 -3.63 13.91
N GLU A 148 11.63 -2.55 14.34
CA GLU A 148 12.84 -2.66 15.13
C GLU A 148 12.47 -3.22 16.50
N ALA A 149 13.26 -4.18 16.97
CA ALA A 149 13.14 -4.62 18.36
C ALA A 149 13.31 -3.37 19.25
N ALA A 150 12.44 -3.24 20.25
CA ALA A 150 12.66 -2.23 21.28
C ALA A 150 14.07 -2.43 21.86
N PRO A 151 14.86 -1.36 22.04
CA PRO A 151 16.20 -1.46 22.61
C PRO A 151 16.19 -2.03 24.02
#